data_AF-A0ABD0S1Y2-F1
#
_entry.id   AF-A0ABD0S1Y2-F1
#
_cell.length_a   1.000
_cell.length_b   1.000
_cell.length_c   1.000
_cell.angle_alpha   90.00
_cell.angle_beta   90.00
_cell.angle_gamma   90.00
#
_symmetry.space_group_name_H-M   'P 1'
#
loop_
_entity.id
_entity.type
_entity.pdbx_description
1 polymer ?
#
loop_
_entity_poly.entity_id
_entity_poly.type
_entity_poly.pdbx_seq_one_letter_code
_entity_poly.pdbx_strand_id
1 'polypeptide(L)'
;AGQFYKALKLRPDFPEAKENFYRVANWLVERWHFLMLNDHGRNHKYQLAIRKAVEQGCSSVLDIGTGTGILGMCAKMAGAAEVYACELSKTMYELACEVLSANGMADSIKIIHL
;
A
#
# COMPACT_ATOMS: atom_id res chain seq x y z
N ALA A 1 -14.67 -9.69 -8.78
CA ALA A 1 -13.58 -9.49 -9.77
C ALA A 1 -13.06 -10.80 -10.37
N GLY A 2 -12.96 -11.90 -9.61
CA GLY A 2 -12.26 -13.13 -10.04
C GLY A 2 -12.71 -13.75 -11.37
N GLN A 3 -14.01 -13.76 -11.69
CA GLN A 3 -14.48 -14.34 -12.96
C GLN A 3 -14.12 -13.48 -14.18
N PHE A 4 -14.23 -12.15 -14.07
CA PHE A 4 -13.78 -11.24 -15.12
C PHE A 4 -12.26 -11.34 -15.34
N TYR A 5 -11.48 -11.50 -14.26
CA TYR A 5 -10.04 -11.73 -14.36
C TYR A 5 -9.70 -13.03 -15.10
N LYS A 6 -10.40 -14.13 -14.80
CA LYS A 6 -10.25 -15.41 -15.53
C LYS A 6 -10.60 -15.26 -17.01
N ALA A 7 -11.68 -14.55 -17.33
CA ALA A 7 -12.07 -14.27 -18.71
C ALA A 7 -10.99 -13.48 -19.46
N LEU A 8 -10.41 -12.45 -18.82
CA LEU A 8 -9.33 -11.65 -19.41
C LEU A 8 -8.02 -12.44 -19.58
N LYS A 9 -7.74 -13.44 -18.74
CA LYS A 9 -6.60 -14.36 -18.98
C LYS A 9 -6.75 -15.18 -20.26
N LEU A 10 -7.98 -15.56 -20.62
CA LEU A 10 -8.26 -16.34 -21.83
C LEU A 10 -8.39 -15.45 -23.06
N ARG A 11 -8.98 -14.26 -22.93
CA ARG A 11 -9.15 -13.26 -23.99
C ARG A 11 -8.89 -11.85 -23.45
N PRO A 12 -7.64 -11.35 -23.53
CA PRO A 12 -7.25 -10.05 -22.97
C PRO A 12 -8.01 -8.86 -23.56
N ASP A 13 -8.38 -8.94 -24.83
CA ASP A 13 -9.04 -7.86 -25.57
C ASP A 13 -10.57 -7.94 -25.52
N PHE A 14 -11.17 -8.72 -24.61
CA PHE A 14 -12.62 -8.81 -24.47
C PHE A 14 -13.19 -7.56 -23.75
N PRO A 15 -13.86 -6.62 -24.46
CA PRO A 15 -14.18 -5.31 -23.89
C PRO A 15 -15.10 -5.38 -22.66
N GLU A 16 -16.11 -6.24 -22.69
CA GLU A 16 -17.11 -6.38 -21.63
C GLU A 16 -16.51 -6.96 -20.36
N ALA A 17 -15.60 -7.94 -20.48
CA ALA A 17 -14.88 -8.46 -19.31
C ALA A 17 -13.93 -7.41 -18.74
N LYS A 18 -13.28 -6.62 -19.60
CA LYS A 18 -12.35 -5.55 -19.19
C LYS A 18 -13.07 -4.44 -18.43
N GLU A 19 -14.19 -3.96 -18.96
CA GLU A 19 -15.00 -2.93 -18.33
C GLU A 19 -15.56 -3.41 -16.98
N ASN A 20 -16.18 -4.58 -16.94
CA ASN A 20 -16.75 -5.11 -15.70
C ASN A 20 -15.68 -5.48 -14.66
N PHE A 21 -14.49 -5.92 -15.10
CA PHE A 21 -13.35 -6.09 -14.20
C PHE A 21 -12.99 -4.77 -13.53
N TYR A 22 -12.80 -3.68 -14.29
CA TYR A 22 -12.46 -2.39 -13.72
C TYR A 22 -13.55 -1.81 -12.83
N ARG A 23 -14.83 -1.97 -13.19
CA ARG A 23 -15.95 -1.54 -12.34
C ARG A 23 -15.90 -2.18 -10.96
N VAL A 24 -15.67 -3.49 -10.90
CA VAL A 24 -15.59 -4.21 -9.62
C VAL A 24 -14.26 -3.94 -8.91
N ALA A 25 -13.15 -3.83 -9.63
CA ALA A 25 -11.84 -3.53 -9.04
C ALA A 25 -11.82 -2.15 -8.36
N ASN A 26 -12.49 -1.16 -8.95
CA ASN A 26 -12.61 0.18 -8.39
C ASN A 26 -13.37 0.22 -7.05
N TRP A 27 -14.20 -0.79 -6.76
CA TRP A 27 -14.87 -0.91 -5.46
C TRP A 27 -13.95 -1.54 -4.39
N LEU A 28 -12.91 -2.25 -4.81
CA LEU A 28 -11.97 -2.92 -3.92
C LEU A 28 -10.82 -2.00 -3.50
N VAL A 29 -10.32 -1.21 -4.45
CA VAL A 29 -9.28 -0.21 -4.23
C VAL A 29 -9.64 1.06 -4.99
N GLU A 30 -9.80 2.15 -4.25
CA GLU A 30 -10.19 3.42 -4.85
C GLU A 30 -9.07 3.99 -5.74
N ARG A 31 -9.43 4.51 -6.92
CA ARG A 31 -8.45 4.87 -7.96
C ARG A 31 -7.45 5.96 -7.58
N TRP A 32 -7.78 6.82 -6.62
CA TRP A 32 -6.89 7.87 -6.15
C TRP A 32 -5.63 7.32 -5.46
N HIS A 33 -5.64 6.06 -4.98
CA HIS A 33 -4.43 5.38 -4.51
C HIS A 33 -3.34 5.38 -5.58
N PHE A 34 -3.68 5.06 -6.82
CA PHE A 34 -2.70 5.01 -7.92
C PHE A 34 -2.14 6.39 -8.24
N LEU A 35 -2.97 7.44 -8.20
CA LEU A 35 -2.52 8.81 -8.43
C LEU A 35 -1.59 9.26 -7.29
N MET A 36 -1.98 9.02 -6.04
CA MET A 36 -1.17 9.34 -4.87
C MET A 36 0.17 8.59 -4.84
N LEU A 37 0.19 7.32 -5.22
CA LEU A 37 1.40 6.51 -5.25
C LEU A 37 2.35 6.91 -6.39
N ASN A 38 1.81 7.37 -7.53
CA ASN A 38 2.63 7.88 -8.64
C ASN A 38 3.05 9.35 -8.48
N ASP A 39 2.54 10.06 -7.46
CA ASP A 39 3.00 11.42 -7.14
C ASP A 39 4.37 11.38 -6.43
N HIS A 40 5.42 11.39 -7.25
CA HIS A 40 6.80 11.41 -6.77
C HIS A 40 7.12 12.61 -5.87
N GLY A 41 6.54 13.79 -6.16
CA GLY A 41 6.79 15.00 -5.38
C GLY A 41 6.20 14.90 -3.97
N ARG A 42 4.97 14.38 -3.86
CA ARG A 42 4.33 14.05 -2.58
C ARG A 42 5.14 13.01 -1.82
N ASN A 43 5.48 11.88 -2.46
CA ASN A 43 6.18 10.78 -1.81
C ASN A 43 7.56 11.20 -1.29
N HIS A 44 8.30 11.98 -2.07
CA HIS A 44 9.61 12.48 -1.66
C HIS A 44 9.51 13.40 -0.43
N LYS A 45 8.52 14.29 -0.38
CA LYS A 45 8.29 15.16 0.79
C LYS A 45 7.96 14.37 2.05
N TYR A 46 7.10 13.34 1.95
CA TYR A 46 6.83 12.44 3.09
C TYR A 46 8.10 11.71 3.53
N GLN A 47 8.86 11.15 2.59
CA GLN A 47 10.10 10.44 2.91
C GLN A 47 11.10 11.34 3.66
N LEU A 48 11.30 12.58 3.21
CA LEU A 48 12.19 13.54 3.87
C LEU A 48 11.71 13.91 5.27
N ALA A 49 10.40 14.18 5.43
CA ALA A 49 9.83 14.54 6.72
C ALA A 49 9.92 13.40 7.73
N ILE A 50 9.60 12.18 7.30
CA ILE A 50 9.70 10.96 8.13
C ILE A 50 11.14 10.71 8.52
N ARG A 51 12.08 10.75 7.55
CA ARG A 51 13.51 10.56 7.83
C ARG A 51 14.00 11.55 8.87
N LYS A 52 13.69 12.83 8.69
CA LYS A 52 14.09 13.89 9.64
C LYS A 52 13.57 13.62 11.06
N ALA A 53 12.32 13.19 11.20
CA ALA A 53 11.75 12.88 12.51
C ALA A 53 12.48 11.69 13.18
N VAL A 54 12.80 10.65 12.41
CA VAL A 54 13.53 9.48 12.90
C VAL A 54 14.97 9.84 13.29
N GLU A 55 15.68 10.61 12.46
CA GLU A 55 17.03 11.12 12.75
C GLU A 55 17.07 12.02 14.00
N GLN A 56 15.95 12.66 14.34
CA GLN A 56 15.77 13.46 15.55
C GLN A 56 15.40 12.63 16.80
N GLY A 57 15.40 11.30 16.70
CA GLY A 57 15.21 10.38 17.82
C GLY A 57 13.83 9.74 17.89
N CYS A 58 12.96 9.92 16.89
CA CYS A 58 11.70 9.19 16.81
C CYS A 58 11.99 7.71 16.47
N SER A 59 11.91 6.83 17.47
CA SER A 59 12.25 5.42 17.35
C SER A 59 11.05 4.49 17.13
N SER A 60 9.84 4.92 17.52
CA SER A 60 8.60 4.14 17.36
C SER A 60 7.58 4.93 16.55
N VAL A 61 7.04 4.31 15.51
CA VAL A 61 6.15 4.95 14.52
C VAL A 61 4.84 4.17 14.41
N LEU A 62 3.72 4.88 14.35
CA LEU A 62 2.41 4.33 14.00
C LEU A 62 1.89 5.00 12.71
N ASP A 63 1.74 4.21 11.65
CA ASP A 63 1.18 4.63 10.36
C ASP A 63 -0.33 4.31 10.31
N ILE A 64 -1.14 5.36 10.39
CA ILE A 64 -2.61 5.24 10.48
C ILE A 64 -3.23 5.37 9.09
N GLY A 65 -3.97 4.34 8.66
CA GLY A 65 -4.46 4.27 7.29
C GLY A 65 -3.32 3.97 6.32
N THR A 66 -2.56 2.91 6.61
CA THR A 66 -1.29 2.61 5.95
C THR A 66 -1.45 2.38 4.44
N GLY A 67 -2.66 2.03 3.98
CA GLY A 67 -2.93 1.78 2.57
C GLY A 67 -2.05 0.65 2.05
N THR A 68 -1.02 0.98 1.28
CA THR A 68 -0.06 0.00 0.74
C THR A 68 1.17 -0.24 1.63
N GLY A 69 1.32 0.47 2.75
CA GLY A 69 2.50 0.38 3.62
C GLY A 69 3.66 1.31 3.25
N ILE A 70 3.51 2.17 2.23
CA ILE A 70 4.62 2.99 1.70
C ILE A 70 5.25 3.92 2.75
N LEU A 71 4.45 4.51 3.64
CA LEU A 71 4.96 5.42 4.67
C LEU A 71 5.62 4.66 5.82
N GLY A 72 5.03 3.56 6.28
CA GLY A 72 5.67 2.62 7.20
C GLY A 72 7.04 2.12 6.69
N MET A 73 7.14 1.77 5.40
CA MET A 73 8.43 1.39 4.79
C MET A 73 9.44 2.55 4.84
N CYS A 74 9.01 3.77 4.55
CA CYS A 74 9.87 4.96 4.67
C CYS A 74 10.40 5.15 6.09
N ALA A 75 9.56 4.96 7.12
CA ALA A 75 9.96 5.04 8.52
C ALA A 75 10.99 3.95 8.87
N LYS A 76 10.74 2.71 8.44
CA LYS A 76 11.66 1.60 8.71
C LYS A 76 13.00 1.77 8.01
N MET A 77 13.00 2.20 6.74
CA MET A 77 14.22 2.52 5.99
C MET A 77 15.01 3.69 6.58
N ALA A 78 14.33 4.63 7.24
CA ALA A 78 14.99 5.72 7.96
C ALA A 78 15.64 5.30 9.29
N GLY A 79 15.42 4.06 9.75
CA GLY A 79 16.02 3.52 10.97
C GLY A 79 15.11 3.52 12.19
N ALA A 80 13.79 3.69 12.02
CA ALA A 80 12.87 3.51 13.13
C ALA A 80 13.00 2.08 13.70
N ALA A 81 13.12 1.98 15.02
CA ALA A 81 13.27 0.70 15.72
C ALA A 81 12.00 -0.14 15.56
N GLU A 82 10.86 0.48 15.85
CA GLU A 82 9.54 -0.14 15.77
C GLU A 82 8.64 0.63 14.81
N VAL A 83 7.96 -0.10 13.93
CA VAL A 83 6.95 0.47 13.03
C VAL A 83 5.71 -0.39 13.11
N TYR A 84 4.62 0.23 13.52
CA TYR A 84 3.28 -0.32 13.51
C TYR A 84 2.47 0.39 12.44
N ALA A 85 1.51 -0.32 11.86
CA ALA A 85 0.59 0.23 10.88
C ALA A 85 -0.82 -0.28 11.17
N CYS A 86 -1.85 0.51 10.83
CA CYS A 86 -3.22 0.03 10.86
C CYS A 86 -3.98 0.36 9.58
N GLU A 87 -4.88 -0.55 9.20
CA GLU A 87 -5.73 -0.43 8.02
C GLU A 87 -7.11 -1.02 8.30
N LEU A 88 -8.15 -0.30 7.86
CA LEU A 88 -9.54 -0.70 8.06
C LEU A 88 -10.04 -1.60 6.91
N SER A 89 -9.56 -1.35 5.69
CA SER A 89 -9.95 -2.16 4.54
C SER A 89 -9.18 -3.47 4.53
N LYS A 90 -9.89 -4.59 4.70
CA LYS A 90 -9.29 -5.93 4.59
C LYS A 90 -8.50 -6.13 3.30
N THR A 91 -9.02 -5.65 2.17
CA THR A 91 -8.33 -5.71 0.87
C THR A 91 -7.01 -4.95 0.90
N MET A 92 -6.99 -3.75 1.48
CA MET A 92 -5.78 -2.94 1.58
C MET A 92 -4.79 -3.53 2.58
N TYR A 93 -5.27 -4.10 3.69
CA TYR A 93 -4.46 -4.83 4.65
C TYR A 93 -3.71 -6.00 3.98
N GLU A 94 -4.44 -6.86 3.25
CA GLU A 94 -3.85 -8.00 2.53
C GLU A 94 -2.83 -7.51 1.48
N LEU A 95 -3.18 -6.46 0.72
CA LEU A 95 -2.28 -5.83 -0.24
C LEU A 95 -1.02 -5.26 0.42
N ALA A 96 -1.13 -4.59 1.57
CA ALA A 96 0.01 -4.05 2.29
C ALA A 96 0.95 -5.17 2.76
N CYS A 97 0.40 -6.27 3.28
CA CYS A 97 1.19 -7.45 3.64
C CYS A 97 1.96 -8.02 2.44
N GLU A 98 1.33 -8.13 1.27
CA GLU A 98 1.98 -8.57 0.03
C GLU A 98 3.08 -7.59 -0.41
N VAL A 99 2.82 -6.29 -0.36
CA VAL A 99 3.80 -5.24 -0.70
C VAL A 99 5.01 -5.30 0.23
N LEU A 100 4.79 -5.41 1.55
CA LEU A 100 5.88 -5.55 2.51
C LEU A 100 6.70 -6.82 2.27
N SER A 101 6.03 -7.95 2.01
CA SER A 101 6.71 -9.20 1.69
C SER A 101 7.56 -9.09 0.42
N ALA A 102 7.01 -8.46 -0.63
CA ALA A 102 7.73 -8.25 -1.89
C ALA A 102 8.96 -7.34 -1.74
N ASN A 103 8.97 -6.48 -0.73
CA ASN A 103 10.11 -5.61 -0.40
C ASN A 103 11.02 -6.17 0.70
N GLY A 104 10.81 -7.42 1.15
CA GLY A 104 11.62 -8.05 2.19
C GLY A 104 11.42 -7.45 3.59
N MET A 105 10.27 -6.81 3.83
CA MET A 105 9.96 -6.08 5.07
C MET A 105 8.79 -6.70 5.85
N ALA A 106 8.35 -7.91 5.52
CA ALA A 106 7.22 -8.58 6.17
C ALA A 106 7.36 -8.63 7.70
N ASP A 107 8.56 -8.96 8.19
CA ASP A 107 8.82 -9.08 9.64
C ASP A 107 9.25 -7.76 10.29
N SER A 108 9.42 -6.70 9.49
CA SER A 108 9.95 -5.41 9.95
C SER A 108 8.88 -4.42 10.40
N ILE A 109 7.63 -4.62 9.95
CA ILE A 109 6.52 -3.70 10.17
C ILE A 109 5.30 -4.53 10.57
N LYS A 110 4.72 -4.24 11.73
CA LYS A 110 3.52 -4.95 12.21
C LYS A 110 2.26 -4.21 11.77
N ILE A 111 1.53 -4.80 10.82
CA ILE A 111 0.23 -4.27 10.37
C ILE A 111 -0.91 -4.90 11.17
N ILE A 112 -1.82 -4.07 11.67
CA ILE A 112 -3.04 -4.45 12.37
C ILE A 112 -4.23 -4.14 11.46
N HIS A 113 -5.03 -5.16 11.16
CA HIS A 113 -6.35 -4.97 10.56
C HIS A 113 -7.36 -4.62 11.65
N LEU A 114 -8.08 -3.51 11.51
CA LEU A 114 -9.05 -2.99 12.48
C LEU A 114 -10.49 -3.45 12.19
#